data_AF-A0A7K2NZB9-F1
#
_entry.id   AF-A0A7K2NZB9-F1
#
_cell.length_a   1.000
_cell.length_b   1.000
_cell.length_c   1.000
_cell.angle_alpha   90.00
_cell.angle_beta   90.00
_cell.angle_gamma   90.00
#
_symmetry.space_group_name_H-M   'P 1'
#
loop_
_entity.id
_entity.type
_entity.pdbx_description
1 polymer ?
#
loop_
_entity_poly.entity_id
_entity_poly.type
_entity_poly.pdbx_seq_one_letter_code
_entity_poly.pdbx_strand_id
1 'polypeptide(L)'
;DAGKASSSDSGSQSTGTTSGYTSPVAGGTVGTPYHQSGSMWSSGYHTGTDFVVPTGTSLKAVGAGTVVSAGWGGAYGNQVV
;
A
#
# COMPACT_ATOMS: atom_id res chain seq x y z
N ASP A 1 -32.89 10.70 -25.59
CA ASP A 1 -31.51 11.24 -25.62
C ASP A 1 -31.45 12.49 -24.75
N ALA A 2 -30.51 12.52 -23.80
CA ALA A 2 -29.98 13.70 -23.11
C ALA A 2 -29.17 13.19 -21.90
N GLY A 3 -27.86 13.11 -22.08
CA GLY A 3 -26.93 12.68 -21.05
C GLY A 3 -26.81 13.70 -19.92
N LYS A 4 -26.83 13.23 -18.68
CA LYS A 4 -26.37 13.98 -17.52
C LYS A 4 -24.98 13.46 -17.16
N ALA A 5 -23.96 14.20 -17.60
CA ALA A 5 -22.59 13.99 -17.18
C ALA A 5 -22.51 14.09 -15.65
N SER A 6 -22.08 12.99 -15.00
CA SER A 6 -21.58 13.06 -13.64
C SER A 6 -20.25 13.80 -13.68
N SER A 7 -20.25 15.02 -13.17
CA SER A 7 -19.06 15.77 -12.82
C SER A 7 -18.19 14.89 -11.92
N SER A 8 -17.10 14.37 -12.46
CA SER A 8 -16.01 13.82 -11.68
C SER A 8 -15.47 14.95 -10.82
N ASP A 9 -15.79 14.89 -9.52
CA ASP A 9 -15.14 15.69 -8.49
C ASP A 9 -13.67 15.28 -8.48
N SER A 10 -12.87 15.93 -9.33
CA SER A 10 -11.42 15.93 -9.23
C SER A 10 -11.06 16.76 -8.01
N GLY A 11 -11.31 16.19 -6.82
CA GLY A 11 -10.73 16.64 -5.58
C GLY A 11 -9.23 16.67 -5.78
N SER A 12 -8.68 17.86 -6.01
CA SER A 12 -7.25 18.10 -5.96
C SER A 12 -6.85 17.83 -4.51
N GLN A 13 -6.50 16.57 -4.23
CA GLN A 13 -5.95 16.17 -2.97
C GLN A 13 -4.63 16.91 -2.86
N SER A 14 -4.65 18.05 -2.15
CA SER A 14 -3.45 18.81 -1.81
C SER A 14 -2.41 17.83 -1.31
N THR A 15 -1.35 17.65 -2.10
CA THR A 15 -0.16 16.92 -1.72
C THR A 15 0.55 17.74 -0.67
N GLY A 16 -0.01 17.75 0.55
CA GLY A 16 0.67 18.28 1.71
C GLY A 16 2.00 17.55 1.81
N THR A 17 3.11 18.29 1.69
CA THR A 17 4.46 17.78 1.92
C THR A 17 4.57 17.41 3.40
N THR A 18 4.02 16.27 3.80
CA THR A 18 4.30 15.68 5.10
C THR A 18 5.76 15.26 5.06
N SER A 19 6.63 15.96 5.79
CA SER A 19 8.02 15.53 5.94
C SER A 19 8.05 14.20 6.70
N GLY A 20 8.60 13.16 6.08
CA GLY A 20 8.76 11.84 6.68
C GLY A 20 7.72 10.81 6.24
N TYR A 21 8.04 9.53 6.46
CA TYR A 21 7.16 8.41 6.21
C TYR A 21 6.41 8.01 7.49
N THR A 22 5.19 7.52 7.34
CA THR A 22 4.39 6.96 8.44
C THR A 22 4.11 5.48 8.22
N SER A 23 3.74 4.78 9.30
CA SER A 23 3.34 3.36 9.20
C SER A 23 2.08 3.22 8.31
N PRO A 24 2.05 2.26 7.38
CA PRO A 24 0.88 2.02 6.52
C PRO A 24 -0.31 1.43 7.30
N VAL A 25 -0.06 0.91 8.50
CA VAL A 25 -1.07 0.33 9.40
C VAL A 25 -1.06 1.03 10.75
N ALA A 26 -2.25 1.26 11.32
CA ALA A 26 -2.40 1.75 12.68
C ALA A 26 -2.27 0.59 13.67
N GLY A 27 -1.28 0.66 14.57
CA GLY A 27 -1.12 -0.31 15.66
C GLY A 27 -0.60 -1.70 15.27
N GLY A 28 -0.20 -1.91 14.01
CA GLY A 28 0.44 -3.15 13.59
C GLY A 28 1.87 -3.26 14.10
N THR A 29 2.30 -4.48 14.43
CA THR A 29 3.69 -4.80 14.79
C THR A 29 4.40 -5.49 13.63
N VAL A 30 5.72 -5.34 13.57
CA VAL A 30 6.54 -6.09 12.60
C VAL A 30 6.53 -7.57 12.98
N GLY A 31 6.07 -8.42 12.06
CA GLY A 31 6.14 -9.87 12.17
C GLY A 31 7.42 -10.38 11.53
N THR A 32 7.45 -10.38 10.19
CA THR A 32 8.64 -10.73 9.41
C THR A 32 9.42 -9.45 9.07
N PRO A 33 10.65 -9.28 9.56
CA PRO A 33 11.46 -8.11 9.22
C PRO A 33 12.00 -8.20 7.79
N TYR A 34 12.40 -7.04 7.27
CA TYR A 34 13.22 -6.94 6.06
C TYR A 34 14.52 -7.74 6.19
N HIS A 35 14.91 -8.39 5.09
CA HIS A 35 16.11 -9.22 5.00
C HIS A 35 16.12 -10.46 5.92
N GLN A 36 14.97 -10.88 6.45
CA GLN A 36 14.89 -12.20 7.05
C GLN A 36 15.26 -13.27 6.00
N SER A 37 16.29 -14.06 6.29
CA SER A 37 16.76 -15.13 5.40
C SER A 37 15.82 -16.33 5.43
N GLY A 38 15.61 -16.98 4.29
CA GLY A 38 14.80 -18.20 4.22
C GLY A 38 14.51 -18.64 2.78
N SER A 39 14.37 -19.95 2.59
CA SER A 39 14.08 -20.56 1.28
C SER A 39 12.65 -20.35 0.79
N MET A 40 11.78 -19.75 1.61
CA MET A 40 10.39 -19.45 1.24
C MET A 40 10.27 -18.31 0.22
N TRP A 41 11.31 -17.48 0.09
CA TRP A 41 11.38 -16.42 -0.91
C TRP A 41 12.37 -16.80 -2.00
N SER A 42 12.01 -16.56 -3.27
CA SER A 42 12.86 -16.87 -4.42
C SER A 42 14.24 -16.19 -4.37
N SER A 43 14.33 -15.02 -3.72
CA SER A 43 15.59 -14.30 -3.50
C SER A 43 16.45 -14.88 -2.37
N GLY A 44 15.93 -15.87 -1.63
CA GLY A 44 16.55 -16.41 -0.42
C GLY A 44 16.34 -15.55 0.84
N TYR A 45 15.62 -14.43 0.72
CA TYR A 45 15.30 -13.54 1.84
C TYR A 45 14.06 -12.69 1.54
N HIS A 46 13.49 -12.11 2.60
CA HIS A 46 12.33 -11.23 2.52
C HIS A 46 12.69 -9.82 2.00
N THR A 47 12.10 -9.41 0.88
CA THR A 47 12.37 -8.13 0.21
C THR A 47 11.53 -6.95 0.73
N GLY A 48 10.67 -7.19 1.72
CA GLY A 48 9.82 -6.17 2.37
C GLY A 48 9.77 -6.39 3.87
N THR A 49 8.78 -5.77 4.53
CA THR A 49 8.49 -5.98 5.95
C THR A 49 7.02 -6.32 6.08
N ASP A 50 6.71 -7.34 6.88
CA ASP A 50 5.34 -7.76 7.15
C ASP A 50 4.83 -7.13 8.45
N PHE A 51 3.63 -6.55 8.40
CA PHE A 51 2.92 -6.07 9.58
C PHE A 51 1.80 -7.04 9.95
N VAL A 52 1.76 -7.48 11.20
CA VAL A 52 0.70 -8.36 11.71
C VAL A 52 -0.53 -7.52 12.03
N VAL A 53 -1.61 -7.73 11.28
CA VAL A 53 -2.90 -7.05 11.48
C VAL A 53 -4.08 -8.00 11.17
N PRO A 54 -5.26 -7.81 11.77
CA PRO A 54 -6.46 -8.56 11.41
C PRO A 54 -6.89 -8.30 9.95
N THR A 55 -7.52 -9.29 9.32
CA THR A 55 -8.16 -9.11 8.00
C THR A 55 -9.21 -8.00 8.06
N GLY A 56 -9.23 -7.16 7.02
CA GLY A 56 -10.14 -5.99 6.95
C GLY A 56 -9.58 -4.71 7.57
N THR A 57 -8.36 -4.74 8.14
CA THR A 57 -7.68 -3.53 8.61
C THR A 57 -7.42 -2.58 7.45
N SER A 58 -7.85 -1.32 7.57
CA SER A 58 -7.59 -0.29 6.57
C SER A 58 -6.11 0.05 6.48
N LEU A 59 -5.58 0.10 5.25
CA LEU A 59 -4.22 0.54 4.96
C LEU A 59 -4.21 2.02 4.58
N LYS A 60 -3.07 2.68 4.79
CA LYS A 60 -2.82 4.08 4.41
C LYS A 60 -1.55 4.20 3.59
N ALA A 61 -1.48 5.22 2.74
CA ALA A 61 -0.25 5.57 2.06
C ALA A 61 0.82 6.00 3.08
N VAL A 62 2.04 5.48 2.93
CA VAL A 62 3.16 5.79 3.83
C VAL A 62 3.66 7.23 3.71
N GLY A 63 3.36 7.89 2.59
CA GLY A 63 3.70 9.27 2.29
C GLY A 63 2.95 9.75 1.05
N ALA A 64 3.16 11.01 0.67
CA ALA A 64 2.61 11.55 -0.57
C ALA A 64 3.21 10.83 -1.80
N GLY A 65 2.39 10.56 -2.80
CA GLY A 65 2.80 9.89 -4.03
C GLY A 65 1.66 9.77 -5.03
N THR A 66 1.92 9.15 -6.16
CA THR A 66 0.93 8.83 -7.19
C THR A 66 0.89 7.33 -7.38
N VAL A 67 -0.31 6.76 -7.31
CA VAL A 67 -0.52 5.34 -7.61
C VAL A 67 -0.21 5.10 -9.08
N VAL A 68 0.72 4.21 -9.36
CA VAL A 68 1.10 3.74 -10.70
C VAL A 68 0.46 2.40 -11.03
N SER A 69 0.08 1.60 -10.02
CA SER A 69 -0.72 0.39 -10.22
C SER A 69 -1.59 0.05 -9.01
N ALA A 70 -2.77 -0.54 -9.25
CA ALA A 70 -3.65 -1.07 -8.23
C ALA A 70 -4.41 -2.29 -8.77
N GLY A 71 -4.21 -3.46 -8.17
CA GLY A 71 -4.81 -4.70 -8.64
C GLY A 71 -4.08 -5.96 -8.19
N TRP A 72 -4.27 -7.06 -8.92
CA TRP A 72 -3.65 -8.35 -8.60
C TRP A 72 -2.19 -8.42 -9.07
N GLY A 73 -1.24 -8.58 -8.13
CA GLY A 73 0.20 -8.60 -8.35
C GLY A 73 0.81 -10.02 -8.40
N GLY A 74 0.02 -11.04 -8.74
CA GLY A 74 0.49 -12.43 -8.76
C GLY A 74 0.72 -12.97 -7.36
N ALA A 75 1.94 -13.40 -7.04
CA ALA A 75 2.29 -13.98 -5.74
C ALA A 75 2.11 -13.01 -4.56
N TYR A 76 2.11 -11.69 -4.82
CA TYR A 76 1.88 -10.66 -3.80
C TYR A 76 0.40 -10.44 -3.45
N GLY A 77 -0.53 -11.01 -4.21
CA GLY A 77 -1.97 -10.80 -4.01
C GLY A 77 -2.44 -9.41 -4.45
N ASN A 78 -3.38 -8.81 -3.71
CA ASN A 78 -3.85 -7.44 -3.98
C ASN A 78 -2.76 -6.43 -3.60
N GLN A 79 -2.31 -5.64 -4.57
CA GLN A 79 -1.19 -4.72 -4.45
C GLN A 79 -1.57 -3.32 -4.94
N VAL A 80 -0.95 -2.31 -4.32
CA VAL A 80 -0.91 -0.92 -4.78
C VAL A 80 0.55 -0.47 -4.81
N VAL A 81 0.98 0.14 -5.91
CA VAL A 81 2.30 0.76 -6.10
C VAL A 81 2.12 2.20 -6.51
#